data_AF-A0A392MRD1-F1
#
_entry.id   AF-A0A392MRD1-F1
#
_cell.length_a   1.000
_cell.length_b   1.000
_cell.length_c   1.000
_cell.angle_alpha   90.00
_cell.angle_beta   90.00
_cell.angle_gamma   90.00
#
_symmetry.space_group_name_H-M   'P 1'
#
loop_
_entity.id
_entity.type
_entity.pdbx_description
1 polymer ?
#
loop_
_entity_poly.entity_id
_entity_poly.type
_entity_poly.pdbx_seq_one_letter_code
_entity_poly.pdbx_strand_id
1 'polypeptide(L)'
;FANNKTSHRISLKAIALLRICEDRLAEGLIPGGALIPVDANLDATLEVTEHYWFPMLAGLSDLTSDQRPEVRSCALEVLFDLLNERGSKFSTPFWESIFHRVLFPIFDHVRHAGKEGFVSSDDDWFRETSIHSLQLLCNLFNTFYKVRVKS
;
A
#
# COMPACT_ATOMS: atom_id res chain seq x y z
N PHE A 1 -3.72 -1.95 -14.69
CA PHE A 1 -2.53 -2.54 -15.35
C PHE A 1 -2.00 -3.82 -14.70
N ALA A 2 -2.22 -4.08 -13.39
CA ALA A 2 -1.64 -5.25 -12.71
C ALA A 2 -2.54 -6.50 -12.60
N ASN A 3 -3.84 -6.39 -12.91
CA ASN A 3 -4.74 -7.53 -12.89
C ASN A 3 -4.78 -8.23 -14.26
N ASN A 4 -3.75 -9.04 -14.54
CA ASN A 4 -3.82 -10.03 -15.61
C ASN A 4 -4.16 -11.39 -14.99
N LYS A 5 -5.41 -11.81 -15.15
CA LYS A 5 -5.99 -13.08 -14.66
C LYS A 5 -5.30 -14.35 -15.18
N THR A 6 -4.32 -14.25 -16.09
CA THR A 6 -3.75 -15.41 -16.78
C THR A 6 -2.34 -15.82 -16.35
N SER A 7 -1.59 -15.04 -15.58
CA SER A 7 -0.24 -15.45 -15.17
C SER A 7 0.24 -14.85 -13.86
N HIS A 8 0.49 -15.70 -12.87
CA HIS A 8 1.10 -15.36 -11.58
C HIS A 8 2.44 -14.60 -11.75
N ARG A 9 3.23 -14.98 -12.78
CA ARG A 9 4.51 -14.33 -13.10
C ARG A 9 4.35 -12.88 -13.54
N ILE A 10 3.22 -12.50 -14.14
CA ILE A 10 2.99 -11.13 -14.59
C ILE A 10 2.64 -10.22 -13.41
N SER A 11 1.81 -10.69 -12.48
CA SER A 11 1.47 -9.95 -11.26
C SER A 11 2.71 -9.77 -10.37
N LEU A 12 3.53 -10.80 -10.16
CA LEU A 12 4.79 -10.66 -9.42
C LEU A 12 5.80 -9.73 -10.11
N LYS A 13 5.90 -9.79 -11.44
CA LYS A 13 6.73 -8.85 -12.19
C LYS A 13 6.21 -7.42 -12.10
N ALA A 14 4.89 -7.21 -12.10
CA ALA A 14 4.30 -5.89 -11.91
C ALA A 14 4.61 -5.34 -10.51
N ILE A 15 4.50 -6.17 -9.47
CA ILE A 15 4.88 -5.81 -8.10
C ILE A 15 6.38 -5.46 -8.02
N ALA A 16 7.25 -6.26 -8.64
CA ALA A 16 8.68 -5.96 -8.70
C ALA A 16 8.97 -4.64 -9.46
N LEU A 17 8.24 -4.37 -10.54
CA LEU A 17 8.35 -3.11 -11.27
C LEU A 17 7.87 -1.92 -10.44
N LEU A 18 6.83 -2.07 -9.60
CA LEU A 18 6.42 -1.03 -8.67
C LEU A 18 7.51 -0.72 -7.64
N ARG A 19 8.21 -1.74 -7.13
CA ARG A 19 9.40 -1.56 -6.28
C ARG A 19 10.55 -0.85 -6.99
N ILE A 20 10.80 -1.17 -8.26
CA ILE A 20 11.83 -0.45 -9.04
C ILE A 20 11.40 1.01 -9.29
N CYS A 21 10.12 1.26 -9.55
CA CYS A 21 9.59 2.61 -9.69
C CYS A 21 9.70 3.42 -8.40
N GLU A 22 9.55 2.78 -7.25
CA GLU A 22 9.77 3.40 -5.95
C GLU A 22 11.19 3.95 -5.80
N ASP A 23 12.23 3.15 -6.05
CA ASP A 23 13.62 3.62 -5.93
C ASP A 23 13.87 4.87 -6.78
N ARG A 24 13.34 4.88 -8.01
CA ARG A 24 13.48 6.04 -8.92
C ARG A 24 12.68 7.26 -8.44
N LEU A 25 11.51 7.05 -7.84
CA LEU A 25 10.71 8.13 -7.26
C LEU A 25 11.37 8.70 -6.00
N ALA A 26 11.99 7.86 -5.18
CA ALA A 26 12.72 8.24 -3.98
C ALA A 26 14.01 9.03 -4.29
N GLU A 27 14.63 8.78 -5.44
CA GLU A 27 15.76 9.55 -6.00
C GLU A 27 15.33 10.89 -6.62
N GLY A 28 14.02 11.20 -6.69
CA GLY A 28 13.49 12.42 -7.31
C GLY A 28 13.53 12.42 -8.84
N LEU A 29 13.79 11.26 -9.47
CA LEU A 29 13.76 11.09 -10.92
C LEU A 29 12.33 10.89 -11.40
N ILE A 30 11.57 12.00 -11.45
CA ILE A 30 10.21 12.00 -12.00
C ILE A 30 10.29 11.64 -13.50
N PRO A 31 9.51 10.65 -13.99
CA PRO A 31 9.38 10.38 -15.42
C PRO A 31 8.67 11.57 -16.09
N GLY A 32 9.45 12.54 -16.58
CA GLY A 32 8.90 13.79 -17.13
C GLY A 32 9.84 14.98 -17.16
N GLY A 33 11.03 14.91 -16.54
CA GLY A 33 12.11 15.86 -16.82
C GLY A 33 11.90 17.31 -16.36
N ALA A 34 10.91 17.60 -15.51
CA ALA A 34 10.88 18.87 -14.78
C ALA A 34 11.76 18.71 -13.54
N LEU A 35 13.04 19.08 -13.66
CA LEU A 35 13.84 19.43 -12.50
C LEU A 35 13.08 20.53 -11.76
N ILE A 36 12.42 20.20 -10.65
CA ILE A 36 11.85 21.23 -9.81
C ILE A 36 13.04 22.09 -9.35
N PRO A 37 13.03 23.42 -9.59
CA PRO A 37 14.12 24.29 -9.16
C PRO A 37 14.34 24.08 -7.66
N VAL A 38 15.61 24.03 -7.24
CA VAL A 38 16.03 23.85 -5.84
C VAL A 38 15.43 24.91 -4.89
N ASP A 39 14.80 25.96 -5.42
CA ASP A 39 14.07 27.01 -4.70
C ASP A 39 12.54 26.82 -4.58
N ALA A 40 11.97 25.73 -5.11
CA ALA A 40 10.54 25.50 -4.97
C ALA A 40 10.20 24.94 -3.58
N ASN A 41 9.30 25.65 -2.90
CA ASN A 41 8.67 25.33 -1.63
C ASN A 41 8.64 23.82 -1.31
N LEU A 42 9.20 23.42 -0.15
CA LEU A 42 9.24 22.02 0.31
C LEU A 42 7.84 21.37 0.31
N ASP A 43 6.80 22.18 0.52
CA ASP A 43 5.39 21.78 0.47
C ASP A 43 4.94 21.34 -0.94
N ALA A 44 5.33 22.09 -1.98
CA ALA A 44 5.00 21.78 -3.37
C ALA A 44 5.77 20.55 -3.88
N THR A 45 6.99 20.33 -3.41
CA THR A 45 7.77 19.13 -3.75
C THR A 45 7.20 17.88 -3.10
N LEU A 46 6.75 17.97 -1.84
CA LEU A 46 6.03 16.89 -1.16
C LEU A 46 4.72 16.54 -1.89
N GLU A 47 3.89 17.53 -2.20
CA GLU A 47 2.62 17.34 -2.91
C GLU A 47 2.80 16.65 -4.28
N VAL A 48 3.83 17.06 -5.04
CA VAL A 48 4.15 16.43 -6.34
C VAL A 48 4.59 14.99 -6.16
N THR A 49 5.41 14.67 -5.14
CA THR A 49 5.83 13.28 -4.90
C THR A 49 4.66 12.39 -4.46
N GLU A 50 3.81 12.88 -3.56
CA GLU A 50 2.63 12.18 -3.05
C GLU A 50 1.63 11.82 -4.16
N HIS A 51 1.52 12.65 -5.20
CA HIS A 51 0.71 12.38 -6.38
C HIS A 51 1.14 11.09 -7.12
N TYR A 52 2.42 10.71 -7.08
CA TYR A 52 2.91 9.47 -7.70
C TYR A 52 2.83 8.27 -6.76
N TRP A 53 2.93 8.49 -5.44
CA TRP A 53 2.79 7.43 -4.44
C TRP A 53 1.37 6.88 -4.40
N PHE A 54 0.36 7.75 -4.50
CA PHE A 54 -1.03 7.32 -4.33
C PHE A 54 -1.47 6.24 -5.33
N PRO A 55 -1.27 6.39 -6.66
CA PRO A 55 -1.64 5.35 -7.62
C PRO A 55 -0.91 4.02 -7.40
N MET A 56 0.34 4.06 -6.91
CA MET A 56 1.13 2.86 -6.63
C MET A 56 0.57 2.10 -5.42
N LEU A 57 0.29 2.81 -4.33
CA LEU A 57 -0.30 2.24 -3.12
C LEU A 57 -1.71 1.72 -3.39
N ALA A 58 -2.53 2.47 -4.13
CA ALA A 58 -3.87 2.04 -4.54
C ALA A 58 -3.82 0.78 -5.40
N GLY A 59 -2.90 0.71 -6.37
CA GLY A 59 -2.73 -0.48 -7.21
C GLY A 59 -2.28 -1.73 -6.43
N LEU A 60 -1.47 -1.56 -5.38
CA LEU A 60 -1.12 -2.66 -4.47
C LEU A 60 -2.30 -3.08 -3.60
N SER A 61 -3.08 -2.13 -3.08
CA SER A 61 -4.31 -2.41 -2.33
C SER A 61 -5.32 -3.22 -3.16
N ASP A 62 -5.53 -2.86 -4.43
CA ASP A 62 -6.40 -3.62 -5.33
C ASP A 62 -5.95 -5.09 -5.49
N LEU A 63 -4.63 -5.34 -5.51
CA LEU A 63 -4.06 -6.70 -5.62
C LEU A 63 -4.23 -7.53 -4.34
N THR A 64 -4.48 -6.91 -3.19
CA THR A 64 -4.77 -7.64 -1.95
C THR A 64 -6.09 -8.41 -2.00
N SER A 65 -6.95 -8.10 -2.98
CA SER A 65 -8.21 -8.82 -3.24
C SER A 65 -8.09 -9.84 -4.40
N ASP A 66 -6.88 -10.15 -4.89
CA ASP A 66 -6.67 -11.13 -5.96
C ASP A 66 -7.08 -12.55 -5.51
N GLN A 67 -7.60 -13.39 -6.40
CA GLN A 67 -8.01 -14.76 -6.04
C GLN A 67 -6.83 -15.67 -5.64
N ARG A 68 -5.61 -15.34 -6.06
CA ARG A 68 -4.40 -16.14 -5.82
C ARG A 68 -3.74 -15.75 -4.49
N PRO A 69 -3.62 -16.66 -3.51
CA PRO A 69 -3.06 -16.35 -2.18
C PRO A 69 -1.68 -15.72 -2.22
N GLU A 70 -0.80 -16.22 -3.08
CA GLU A 70 0.58 -15.75 -3.17
C GLU A 70 0.67 -14.32 -3.72
N VAL A 71 -0.28 -13.93 -4.60
CA VAL A 71 -0.35 -12.55 -5.13
C VAL A 71 -0.83 -11.60 -4.04
N ARG A 72 -1.85 -11.99 -3.27
CA ARG A 72 -2.35 -11.18 -2.15
C ARG A 72 -1.28 -10.97 -1.09
N SER A 73 -0.66 -12.05 -0.61
CA SER A 73 0.40 -11.97 0.41
C SER A 73 1.56 -11.11 -0.07
N CYS A 74 2.02 -11.29 -1.32
CA CYS A 74 3.09 -10.46 -1.87
C CYS A 74 2.69 -8.98 -1.98
N ALA A 75 1.46 -8.68 -2.41
CA ALA A 75 0.97 -7.31 -2.49
C ALA A 75 0.85 -6.64 -1.12
N LEU A 76 0.39 -7.39 -0.10
CA LEU A 76 0.31 -6.92 1.29
C LEU A 76 1.70 -6.58 1.83
N GLU A 77 2.65 -7.51 1.74
CA GLU A 77 4.02 -7.30 2.22
C GLU A 77 4.64 -6.07 1.55
N VAL A 78 4.57 -5.97 0.22
CA VAL A 78 5.14 -4.82 -0.51
C VAL A 78 4.42 -3.51 -0.16
N LEU A 79 3.10 -3.52 0.01
CA LEU A 79 2.35 -2.33 0.43
C LEU A 79 2.81 -1.83 1.80
N PHE A 80 2.88 -2.72 2.78
CA PHE A 80 3.24 -2.35 4.15
C PHE A 80 4.72 -2.03 4.30
N ASP A 81 5.61 -2.67 3.53
CA ASP A 81 7.03 -2.31 3.47
C ASP A 81 7.21 -0.88 2.96
N LEU A 82 6.55 -0.53 1.85
CA LEU A 82 6.60 0.84 1.30
C LEU A 82 6.10 1.89 2.29
N LEU A 83 5.00 1.59 2.99
CA LEU A 83 4.47 2.47 4.04
C LEU A 83 5.44 2.62 5.22
N ASN A 84 6.13 1.56 5.64
CA ASN A 84 7.13 1.63 6.70
C ASN A 84 8.38 2.42 6.28
N GLU A 85 8.88 2.20 5.06
CA GLU A 85 10.12 2.82 4.58
C GLU A 85 9.96 4.30 4.23
N ARG A 86 8.80 4.68 3.68
CA ARG A 86 8.57 6.01 3.11
C ARG A 86 7.57 6.85 3.89
N GLY A 87 6.76 6.23 4.74
CA GLY A 87 5.69 6.88 5.48
C GLY A 87 6.14 8.00 6.43
N SER A 88 7.42 8.05 6.79
CA SER A 88 7.99 9.16 7.58
C SER A 88 8.08 10.47 6.81
N LYS A 89 8.07 10.41 5.47
CA LYS A 89 8.09 11.57 4.57
C LYS A 89 6.70 12.02 4.13
N PHE A 90 5.67 11.25 4.43
CA PHE A 90 4.29 11.55 4.05
C PHE A 90 3.67 12.59 4.98
N SER A 91 2.94 13.52 4.38
CA SER A 91 2.15 14.50 5.11
C SER A 91 0.99 13.85 5.87
N THR A 92 0.50 14.51 6.91
CA THR A 92 -0.69 14.05 7.64
C THR A 92 -1.94 13.92 6.74
N PRO A 93 -2.31 14.90 5.88
CA PRO A 93 -3.47 14.74 4.99
C PRO A 93 -3.29 13.60 3.96
N PHE A 94 -2.05 13.32 3.55
CA PHE A 94 -1.77 12.18 2.70
C PHE A 94 -1.97 10.85 3.43
N TRP A 95 -1.52 10.75 4.67
CA TRP A 95 -1.79 9.59 5.53
C TRP A 95 -3.28 9.33 5.69
N GLU A 96 -4.10 10.36 5.94
CA GLU A 96 -5.56 10.22 6.00
C GLU A 96 -6.11 9.60 4.70
N SER A 97 -5.63 10.07 3.55
CA SER A 97 -6.01 9.52 2.24
C SER A 97 -5.60 8.06 2.09
N ILE A 98 -4.40 7.67 2.55
CA ILE A 98 -3.94 6.28 2.56
C ILE A 98 -4.85 5.41 3.43
N PHE A 99 -5.18 5.85 4.65
CA PHE A 99 -6.06 5.07 5.53
C PHE A 99 -7.42 4.81 4.88
N HIS A 100 -8.07 5.87 4.39
CA HIS A 100 -9.41 5.76 3.84
C HIS A 100 -9.49 5.00 2.52
N ARG A 101 -8.51 5.18 1.63
CA ARG A 101 -8.60 4.72 0.24
C ARG A 101 -7.70 3.53 -0.09
N VAL A 102 -6.74 3.21 0.78
CA VAL A 102 -5.77 2.13 0.55
C VAL A 102 -5.89 1.06 1.62
N LEU A 103 -5.85 1.44 2.91
CA LEU A 103 -5.82 0.45 4.00
C LEU A 103 -7.20 -0.09 4.38
N PHE A 104 -8.20 0.78 4.58
CA PHE A 104 -9.55 0.33 4.97
C PHE A 104 -10.22 -0.60 3.95
N PRO A 105 -10.08 -0.39 2.62
CA PRO A 105 -10.65 -1.32 1.64
C PRO A 105 -10.16 -2.77 1.77
N ILE A 106 -8.93 -2.98 2.26
CA ILE A 106 -8.35 -4.34 2.46
C ILE A 106 -9.21 -5.16 3.43
N PHE A 107 -9.82 -4.50 4.42
CA PHE A 107 -10.60 -5.14 5.47
C PHE A 107 -12.11 -5.17 5.17
N ASP A 108 -12.56 -4.64 4.04
CA ASP A 108 -13.98 -4.49 3.76
C ASP A 108 -14.72 -5.83 3.68
N HIS A 109 -14.05 -6.86 3.14
CA HIS A 109 -14.62 -8.21 3.03
C HIS A 109 -14.88 -8.87 4.39
N VAL A 110 -14.04 -8.62 5.41
CA VAL A 110 -14.23 -9.14 6.78
C VAL A 110 -15.50 -8.57 7.41
N ARG A 111 -15.75 -7.28 7.15
CA ARG A 111 -16.93 -6.57 7.65
C ARG A 111 -18.23 -7.11 7.07
N HIS A 112 -18.19 -7.60 5.83
CA HIS A 112 -19.35 -8.21 5.17
C HIS A 112 -19.55 -9.67 5.59
N ALA A 113 -18.47 -10.46 5.74
CA ALA A 113 -18.55 -11.86 6.19
C ALA A 113 -19.18 -12.00 7.60
N GLY A 114 -18.89 -11.07 8.51
CA GLY A 114 -19.51 -11.05 9.85
C GLY A 114 -21.00 -10.70 9.88
N LYS A 115 -21.55 -10.17 8.78
CA LYS A 115 -22.94 -9.67 8.71
C LYS A 115 -23.92 -10.69 8.15
N GLU A 116 -23.44 -11.69 7.39
CA GLU A 116 -24.32 -12.61 6.65
C GLU A 116 -24.37 -14.05 7.21
N GLY A 117 -23.65 -14.37 8.29
CA GLY A 117 -23.90 -15.57 9.11
C GLY A 117 -23.65 -16.94 8.45
N PHE A 118 -23.23 -16.99 7.19
CA PHE A 118 -22.85 -18.23 6.50
C PHE A 118 -21.33 -18.29 6.38
N VAL A 119 -20.66 -18.91 7.35
CA VAL A 119 -19.24 -19.25 7.24
C VAL A 119 -19.12 -20.40 6.26
N SER A 120 -18.82 -20.08 5.01
CA SER A 120 -18.50 -21.06 3.98
C SER A 120 -17.00 -21.40 4.04
N SER A 121 -16.59 -22.53 3.45
CA SER A 121 -15.16 -22.87 3.29
C SER A 121 -14.36 -21.82 2.49
N ASP A 122 -15.06 -20.91 1.79
CA ASP A 122 -14.47 -19.79 1.05
C ASP A 122 -14.06 -18.63 1.99
N ASP A 123 -14.52 -18.59 3.24
CA ASP A 123 -14.19 -17.53 4.21
C ASP A 123 -12.89 -17.78 4.99
N ASP A 124 -12.36 -19.01 4.95
CA ASP A 124 -11.16 -19.38 5.70
C ASP A 124 -9.91 -18.64 5.21
N TRP A 125 -9.77 -18.46 3.89
CA TRP A 125 -8.63 -17.74 3.34
C TRP A 125 -8.71 -16.23 3.56
N PHE A 126 -9.93 -15.67 3.60
CA PHE A 126 -10.15 -14.27 3.95
C PHE A 126 -9.75 -14.02 5.39
N ARG A 127 -10.11 -14.92 6.31
CA ARG A 127 -9.73 -14.81 7.72
C ARG A 127 -8.20 -14.82 7.88
N GLU A 128 -7.50 -15.71 7.18
CA GLU A 128 -6.03 -15.77 7.21
C GLU A 128 -5.39 -14.49 6.65
N THR A 129 -5.87 -14.02 5.50
CA THR A 129 -5.38 -12.77 4.87
C THR A 129 -5.61 -11.56 5.78
N SER A 130 -6.73 -11.55 6.50
CA SER A 130 -7.11 -10.48 7.41
C SER A 130 -6.27 -10.48 8.68
N ILE A 131 -6.00 -11.65 9.26
CA ILE A 131 -5.09 -11.78 10.40
C ILE A 131 -3.71 -11.24 10.02
N HIS A 132 -3.18 -11.65 8.86
CA HIS A 132 -1.90 -11.17 8.37
C HIS A 132 -1.90 -9.65 8.12
N SER A 133 -2.94 -9.11 7.47
CA SER A 133 -3.09 -7.67 7.23
C SER A 133 -3.17 -6.88 8.55
N LEU A 134 -3.85 -7.41 9.57
CA LEU A 134 -3.91 -6.79 10.90
C LEU A 134 -2.56 -6.81 11.61
N GLN A 135 -1.76 -7.87 11.46
CA GLN A 135 -0.40 -7.92 12.01
C GLN A 135 0.48 -6.84 11.38
N LEU A 136 0.44 -6.71 10.05
CA LEU A 136 1.17 -5.67 9.32
C LEU A 136 0.71 -4.26 9.72
N LEU A 137 -0.60 -4.05 9.89
CA LEU A 137 -1.15 -2.79 10.36
C LEU A 137 -0.67 -2.46 11.79
N CYS A 138 -0.70 -3.41 12.72
CA CYS A 138 -0.16 -3.25 14.07
C CYS A 138 1.34 -2.90 14.06
N ASN A 139 2.11 -3.53 13.18
CA ASN A 139 3.54 -3.22 13.01
C ASN A 139 3.72 -1.78 12.50
N LEU A 140 2.95 -1.37 11.49
CA LEU A 140 2.94 0.00 10.98
C LEU A 140 2.62 1.03 12.06
N PHE A 141 1.56 0.79 12.85
CA PHE A 141 1.21 1.65 13.99
C PHE A 141 2.35 1.72 15.01
N ASN A 142 2.99 0.59 15.33
CA ASN A 142 4.14 0.60 16.24
C ASN A 142 5.29 1.45 15.69
N THR A 143 5.59 1.39 14.40
CA THR A 143 6.63 2.20 13.75
C THR A 143 6.37 3.70 13.92
N PHE A 144 5.14 4.16 13.66
CA PHE A 144 4.83 5.60 13.67
C PHE A 144 4.39 6.16 15.03
N TYR A 145 3.84 5.35 15.93
CA TYR A 145 3.35 5.80 17.24
C TYR A 145 4.32 5.52 18.41
N LYS A 146 5.13 4.45 18.41
CA LYS A 146 6.12 4.26 19.50
C LYS A 146 7.19 5.34 19.53
N VAL A 147 7.51 5.93 18.37
CA VAL A 147 8.45 7.07 18.27
C VAL A 147 7.94 8.30 19.05
N ARG A 148 6.63 8.41 19.32
CA ARG A 148 6.04 9.53 20.07
C ARG A 148 5.92 9.34 21.59
N VAL A 149 6.29 8.17 22.15
CA VAL A 149 6.15 7.89 23.60
C VAL A 149 7.44 8.11 24.38
N LYS A 150 8.50 8.64 23.74
CA LYS A 150 9.66 9.21 24.44
C LYS A 150 9.68 10.72 24.23
N SER A 151 8.86 11.45 25.00
CA SER A 151 9.06 12.88 25.26
C SER A 151 8.85 13.16 26.74
#